data_AF-A0A3L6RWQ3-F1
#
_entry.id   AF-A0A3L6RWQ3-F1
#
_cell.length_a   1.000
_cell.length_b   1.000
_cell.length_c   1.000
_cell.angle_alpha   90.00
_cell.angle_beta   90.00
_cell.angle_gamma   90.00
#
_symmetry.space_group_name_H-M   'P 1'
#
loop_
_entity.id
_entity.type
_entity.pdbx_description
1 polymer ?
#
loop_
_entity_poly.entity_id
_entity_poly.type
_entity_poly.pdbx_seq_one_letter_code
_entity_poly.pdbx_strand_id
1 'polypeptide(L)'
;MAGVERFANKGMGSNLVTYLTGVVGMSTAAAAKSVVTWTGVSFMLPLLSSILTDSYWDRYSTLAASSLLYVLGMVALTVWALLRPRLPRPTLFIPLYLMAFGQGGYQPTLQAFGADQLGIGDDDAVAEPGLTAEEKGKVKSMFFQWWYFGICSGSLLGNSTMSYVQDNFGWVLGFAIPSGVMALSVAAFFCCTPLYRETQPKGAGSKPSSPSGIFKVLKSILAGRKISLQSQDDNGDTMSELELQEKPLKAEPADAKEGMGEAAPSVGKVILGLLPIWAILLIFAVIFQQPMTFFTKQGMLMDHKVGRGAFVIPPAMLQSSITVSIILLVPMYDRVIIPLINAVTRGSDGITVLQRIGVGMVLSVVAMAIAALVESWRLRVSAASGGAARLKIFWLLPQYVLLGVSDVFTVVGMQEFFYTQVPASMKTISIGLYLSVFGVGGFLGAFLITVLEMATARPGNSKGWFSDDPREAHLDNYYWFLALLCFISFVIFTHLCKFYSGKNASGK
;
A
#
# COMPACT_ATOMS: atom_id res chain seq x y z
N MET A 1 -15.85 -1.35 -11.90
CA MET A 1 -14.52 -1.97 -12.09
C MET A 1 -13.65 -1.89 -10.84
N ALA A 2 -13.25 -0.70 -10.35
CA ALA A 2 -12.34 -0.58 -9.19
C ALA A 2 -12.79 -1.33 -7.93
N GLY A 3 -14.07 -1.21 -7.54
CA GLY A 3 -14.60 -1.97 -6.41
C GLY A 3 -14.65 -3.49 -6.63
N VAL A 4 -14.87 -3.94 -7.87
CA VAL A 4 -14.84 -5.36 -8.24
C VAL A 4 -13.42 -5.91 -8.15
N GLU A 5 -12.43 -5.17 -8.65
CA GLU A 5 -11.03 -5.54 -8.49
C GLU A 5 -10.68 -5.69 -7.00
N ARG A 6 -11.04 -4.72 -6.16
CA ARG A 6 -10.74 -4.78 -4.72
C ARG A 6 -11.43 -5.94 -4.02
N PHE A 7 -12.67 -6.22 -4.37
CA PHE A 7 -13.37 -7.41 -3.92
C PHE A 7 -12.60 -8.69 -4.28
N ALA A 8 -12.20 -8.82 -5.54
CA ALA A 8 -11.50 -10.01 -6.01
C ALA A 8 -10.12 -10.17 -5.37
N ASN A 9 -9.34 -9.09 -5.32
CA ASN A 9 -8.00 -9.03 -4.74
C ASN A 9 -8.02 -9.37 -3.24
N LYS A 10 -8.89 -8.71 -2.47
CA LYS A 10 -9.05 -9.01 -1.04
C LYS A 10 -9.62 -10.39 -0.80
N GLY A 11 -10.55 -10.84 -1.64
CA GLY A 11 -11.10 -12.19 -1.57
C GLY A 11 -10.03 -13.26 -1.76
N MET A 12 -9.09 -13.08 -2.69
CA MET A 12 -8.03 -14.05 -2.95
C MET A 12 -6.89 -13.99 -1.92
N GLY A 13 -6.49 -12.77 -1.52
CA GLY A 13 -5.27 -12.55 -0.75
C GLY A 13 -5.43 -12.55 0.77
N SER A 14 -6.57 -12.09 1.30
CA SER A 14 -6.72 -11.79 2.74
C SER A 14 -6.58 -13.02 3.64
N ASN A 15 -7.09 -14.17 3.20
CA ASN A 15 -7.05 -15.44 3.94
C ASN A 15 -5.99 -16.43 3.38
N LEU A 16 -5.09 -15.97 2.51
CA LEU A 16 -4.12 -16.82 1.83
C LEU A 16 -3.20 -17.56 2.82
N VAL A 17 -2.85 -16.92 3.95
CA VAL A 17 -2.03 -17.58 4.98
C VAL A 17 -2.72 -18.82 5.57
N THR A 18 -4.05 -18.82 5.67
CA THR A 18 -4.84 -19.97 6.15
C THR A 18 -4.84 -21.10 5.13
N TYR A 19 -4.97 -20.76 3.85
CA TYR A 19 -4.83 -21.72 2.76
C TYR A 19 -3.46 -22.40 2.76
N LEU A 20 -2.39 -21.61 2.88
CA LEU A 20 -1.02 -22.12 2.82
C LEU A 20 -0.69 -23.06 3.99
N THR A 21 -1.14 -22.76 5.22
CA THR A 21 -0.87 -23.69 6.34
C THR A 21 -1.86 -24.85 6.38
N GLY A 22 -3.16 -24.59 6.26
CA GLY A 22 -4.20 -25.59 6.51
C GLY A 22 -4.41 -26.54 5.34
N VAL A 23 -4.27 -26.04 4.11
CA VAL A 23 -4.51 -26.83 2.90
C VAL A 23 -3.20 -27.27 2.28
N VAL A 24 -2.28 -26.34 1.99
CA VAL A 24 -1.02 -26.66 1.30
C VAL A 24 -0.04 -27.40 2.22
N GLY A 25 -0.15 -27.19 3.54
CA GLY A 25 0.70 -27.84 4.54
C GLY A 25 2.07 -27.17 4.69
N MET A 26 2.15 -25.85 4.49
CA MET A 26 3.33 -25.05 4.80
C MET A 26 3.40 -24.76 6.30
N SER A 27 4.61 -24.57 6.84
CA SER A 27 4.76 -24.05 8.20
C SER A 27 4.21 -22.62 8.29
N THR A 28 3.86 -22.20 9.49
CA THR A 28 3.32 -20.87 9.79
C THR A 28 4.29 -19.77 9.34
N ALA A 29 5.58 -19.92 9.65
CA ALA A 29 6.63 -19.02 9.20
C ALA A 29 6.77 -19.00 7.66
N ALA A 30 6.77 -20.16 7.00
CA ALA A 30 6.91 -20.24 5.55
C ALA A 30 5.70 -19.63 4.84
N ALA A 31 4.49 -19.91 5.30
CA ALA A 31 3.26 -19.32 4.79
C ALA A 31 3.25 -17.80 4.94
N ALA A 32 3.60 -17.28 6.12
CA ALA A 32 3.70 -15.84 6.34
C ALA A 32 4.74 -15.19 5.41
N LYS A 33 5.95 -15.77 5.29
CA LYS A 33 7.01 -15.32 4.37
C LYS A 33 6.53 -15.26 2.93
N SER A 34 5.84 -16.31 2.46
CA SER A 34 5.27 -16.34 1.11
C SER A 34 4.24 -15.24 0.87
N VAL A 35 3.31 -15.02 1.81
CA VAL A 35 2.27 -13.99 1.68
C VAL A 35 2.86 -12.58 1.66
N VAL A 36 3.81 -12.27 2.56
CA VAL A 36 4.42 -10.93 2.58
C VAL A 36 5.37 -10.70 1.40
N THR A 37 6.01 -11.75 0.88
CA THR A 37 6.84 -11.66 -0.33
C THR A 37 5.97 -11.41 -1.56
N TRP A 38 4.87 -12.16 -1.71
CA TRP A 38 3.89 -11.95 -2.79
C TRP A 38 3.29 -10.54 -2.74
N THR A 39 2.94 -10.08 -1.53
CA THR A 39 2.46 -8.71 -1.32
C THR A 39 3.53 -7.68 -1.67
N GLY A 40 4.78 -7.92 -1.28
CA GLY A 40 5.93 -7.08 -1.61
C GLY A 40 6.11 -6.91 -3.11
N VAL A 41 6.09 -8.01 -3.88
CA VAL A 41 6.14 -7.99 -5.35
C VAL A 41 4.95 -7.20 -5.91
N SER A 42 3.74 -7.46 -5.41
CA SER A 42 2.51 -6.79 -5.89
C SER A 42 2.54 -5.27 -5.70
N PHE A 43 3.17 -4.77 -4.64
CA PHE A 43 3.34 -3.32 -4.40
C PHE A 43 4.52 -2.69 -5.14
N MET A 44 5.51 -3.48 -5.58
CA MET A 44 6.62 -2.99 -6.41
C MET A 44 6.26 -2.89 -7.90
N LEU A 45 5.37 -3.76 -8.39
CA LEU A 45 5.03 -3.83 -9.81
C LEU A 45 4.38 -2.56 -10.38
N PRO A 46 3.52 -1.82 -9.66
CA PRO A 46 2.98 -0.54 -10.15
C PRO A 46 4.05 0.49 -10.53
N LEU A 47 5.19 0.51 -9.83
CA LEU A 47 6.32 1.39 -10.16
C LEU A 47 6.94 1.03 -11.52
N LEU A 48 7.02 -0.26 -11.83
CA LEU A 48 7.54 -0.74 -13.11
C LEU A 48 6.51 -0.52 -14.23
N SER A 49 5.24 -0.81 -13.98
CA SER A 49 4.19 -0.67 -14.98
C SER A 49 3.94 0.79 -15.35
N SER A 50 3.97 1.72 -14.39
CA SER A 50 3.77 3.15 -14.68
C SER A 50 4.81 3.69 -15.67
N ILE A 51 6.07 3.26 -15.54
CA ILE A 51 7.14 3.65 -16.47
C ILE A 51 6.89 3.08 -17.87
N LEU A 52 6.44 1.82 -17.96
CA LEU A 52 6.17 1.16 -19.23
C LEU A 52 4.99 1.81 -19.97
N THR A 53 3.90 2.09 -19.26
CA THR A 53 2.73 2.78 -19.81
C THR A 53 3.08 4.19 -20.26
N ASP A 54 3.82 4.97 -19.48
CA ASP A 54 4.17 6.34 -19.86
C ASP A 54 5.16 6.40 -21.05
N SER A 55 5.93 5.32 -21.29
CA SER A 55 7.02 5.32 -22.28
C SER A 55 6.69 4.63 -23.61
N TYR A 56 5.88 3.57 -23.59
CA TYR A 56 5.77 2.66 -24.75
C TYR A 56 4.34 2.27 -25.13
N TRP A 57 3.40 2.26 -24.18
CA TRP A 57 2.07 1.66 -24.38
C TRP A 57 0.97 2.66 -24.08
N ASP A 58 -0.10 2.66 -24.88
CA ASP A 58 -1.27 3.45 -24.53
C ASP A 58 -1.98 2.85 -23.28
N ARG A 59 -2.71 3.71 -22.57
CA ARG A 59 -3.38 3.36 -21.31
C ARG A 59 -4.44 2.27 -21.52
N TYR A 60 -5.16 2.29 -22.64
CA TYR A 60 -6.18 1.29 -22.94
C TYR A 60 -5.55 -0.09 -23.17
N SER A 61 -4.53 -0.21 -24.02
CA SER A 61 -3.83 -1.48 -24.28
C SER A 61 -3.17 -2.04 -23.03
N THR A 62 -2.53 -1.19 -22.22
CA THR A 62 -1.97 -1.62 -20.93
C THR A 62 -3.06 -2.17 -20.01
N LEU A 63 -4.18 -1.46 -19.88
CA LEU A 63 -5.29 -1.88 -19.04
C LEU A 63 -5.89 -3.21 -19.53
N ALA A 64 -6.12 -3.34 -20.83
CA ALA A 64 -6.63 -4.54 -21.47
C ALA A 64 -5.72 -5.75 -21.21
N ALA A 65 -4.43 -5.65 -21.56
CA ALA A 65 -3.47 -6.73 -21.36
C ALA A 65 -3.31 -7.11 -19.88
N SER A 66 -3.19 -6.11 -19.00
CA SER A 66 -3.04 -6.34 -17.55
C SER A 66 -4.29 -6.99 -16.94
N SER A 67 -5.48 -6.59 -17.39
CA SER A 67 -6.75 -7.17 -16.93
C SER A 67 -6.90 -8.64 -17.33
N LEU A 68 -6.53 -9.00 -18.56
CA LEU A 68 -6.54 -10.38 -19.05
C LEU A 68 -5.52 -11.23 -18.29
N LEU A 69 -4.31 -10.70 -18.07
CA LEU A 69 -3.26 -11.38 -17.30
C LEU A 69 -3.71 -11.62 -15.86
N TYR A 70 -4.40 -10.65 -15.26
CA TYR A 70 -4.90 -10.76 -13.91
C TYR A 70 -5.99 -11.83 -13.78
N VAL A 71 -6.98 -11.84 -14.69
CA VAL A 71 -8.02 -12.89 -14.75
C VAL A 71 -7.39 -14.26 -14.99
N LEU A 72 -6.41 -14.36 -15.89
CA LEU A 72 -5.68 -15.61 -16.14
C LEU A 72 -5.00 -16.13 -14.87
N GLY A 73 -4.31 -15.26 -14.13
CA GLY A 73 -3.70 -15.63 -12.84
C GLY A 73 -4.73 -16.15 -11.83
N MET A 74 -5.89 -15.51 -11.75
CA MET A 74 -6.95 -15.91 -10.82
C MET A 74 -7.61 -17.24 -11.20
N VAL A 75 -7.93 -17.43 -12.49
CA VAL A 75 -8.44 -18.71 -13.00
C VAL A 75 -7.40 -19.81 -12.80
N ALA A 76 -6.12 -19.53 -13.06
CA ALA A 76 -5.04 -20.47 -12.83
C ALA A 76 -4.90 -20.84 -11.34
N LEU A 77 -5.13 -19.91 -10.41
CA LEU A 77 -5.17 -20.22 -8.97
C LEU A 77 -6.37 -21.11 -8.61
N THR A 78 -7.56 -20.84 -9.17
CA THR A 78 -8.75 -21.68 -8.99
C THR A 78 -8.53 -23.10 -9.53
N VAL A 79 -7.95 -23.23 -10.73
CA VAL A 79 -7.59 -24.51 -11.34
C VAL A 79 -6.52 -25.23 -10.52
N TRP A 80 -5.52 -24.50 -10.00
CA TRP A 80 -4.52 -25.07 -9.11
C TRP A 80 -5.17 -25.65 -7.85
N ALA A 81 -6.11 -24.93 -7.23
CA ALA A 81 -6.83 -25.42 -6.05
C ALA A 81 -7.65 -26.69 -6.34
N LEU A 82 -8.25 -26.80 -7.53
CA LEU A 82 -8.95 -28.00 -8.00
C LEU A 82 -8.00 -29.20 -8.24
N LEU A 83 -6.86 -28.94 -8.88
CA LEU A 83 -5.91 -29.97 -9.29
C LEU A 83 -4.81 -30.24 -8.26
N ARG A 84 -4.85 -29.57 -7.10
CA ARG A 84 -3.85 -29.63 -6.03
C ARG A 84 -3.34 -31.04 -5.72
N PRO A 85 -4.18 -32.10 -5.57
CA PRO A 85 -3.67 -33.44 -5.24
C PRO A 85 -2.66 -33.99 -6.24
N ARG A 86 -2.65 -33.47 -7.48
CA ARG A 86 -1.78 -33.91 -8.58
C ARG A 86 -0.62 -32.96 -8.87
N LEU A 87 -0.57 -31.79 -8.24
CA LEU A 87 0.39 -30.72 -8.57
C LEU A 87 1.46 -30.56 -7.47
N PRO A 88 2.74 -30.36 -7.83
CA PRO A 88 3.78 -30.03 -6.86
C PRO A 88 3.52 -28.69 -6.17
N ARG A 89 3.75 -28.61 -4.86
CA ARG A 89 3.51 -27.38 -4.05
C ARG A 89 4.12 -26.09 -4.65
N PRO A 90 5.37 -26.08 -5.16
CA PRO A 90 5.97 -24.85 -5.69
C PRO A 90 5.21 -24.25 -6.88
N THR A 91 4.45 -25.07 -7.62
CA THR A 91 3.69 -24.59 -8.79
C THR A 91 2.55 -23.64 -8.41
N LEU A 92 2.14 -23.58 -7.13
CA LEU A 92 1.18 -22.60 -6.60
C LEU A 92 1.63 -21.15 -6.78
N PHE A 93 2.95 -20.92 -6.76
CA PHE A 93 3.47 -19.56 -6.85
C PHE A 93 3.37 -18.99 -8.26
N ILE A 94 3.26 -19.83 -9.30
CA ILE A 94 3.07 -19.39 -10.69
C ILE A 94 1.79 -18.56 -10.83
N PRO A 95 0.58 -19.06 -10.47
CA PRO A 95 -0.63 -18.26 -10.56
C PRO A 95 -0.63 -17.05 -9.61
N LEU A 96 -0.05 -17.17 -8.40
CA LEU A 96 0.04 -16.04 -7.46
C LEU A 96 0.87 -14.88 -8.02
N TYR A 97 2.02 -15.15 -8.61
CA TYR A 97 2.84 -14.11 -9.24
C TYR A 97 2.22 -13.61 -10.55
N LEU A 98 1.57 -14.48 -11.34
CA LEU A 98 0.83 -14.05 -12.52
C LEU A 98 -0.27 -13.04 -12.17
N MET A 99 -1.00 -13.29 -11.07
CA MET A 99 -1.95 -12.33 -10.51
C MET A 99 -1.28 -11.01 -10.13
N ALA A 100 -0.12 -11.07 -9.43
CA ALA A 100 0.62 -9.87 -9.04
C ALA A 100 1.01 -9.01 -10.25
N PHE A 101 1.53 -9.64 -11.31
CA PHE A 101 1.88 -8.98 -12.58
C PHE A 101 0.67 -8.32 -13.24
N GLY A 102 -0.45 -9.04 -13.36
CA GLY A 102 -1.68 -8.47 -13.90
C GLY A 102 -2.21 -7.30 -13.06
N GLN A 103 -2.23 -7.44 -11.74
CA GLN A 103 -2.69 -6.39 -10.83
C GLN A 103 -1.79 -5.15 -10.88
N GLY A 104 -0.48 -5.34 -10.97
CA GLY A 104 0.52 -4.27 -10.96
C GLY A 104 0.29 -3.25 -12.08
N GLY A 105 0.03 -3.73 -13.30
CA GLY A 105 -0.33 -2.89 -14.44
C GLY A 105 -1.78 -2.40 -14.44
N TYR A 106 -2.71 -3.23 -13.95
CA TYR A 106 -4.14 -2.92 -13.94
C TYR A 106 -4.49 -1.73 -13.04
N GLN A 107 -4.00 -1.74 -11.79
CA GLN A 107 -4.43 -0.80 -10.76
C GLN A 107 -4.12 0.69 -11.08
N PRO A 108 -2.86 1.09 -11.38
CA PRO A 108 -2.56 2.49 -11.70
C PRO A 108 -3.21 2.93 -13.01
N THR A 109 -3.26 2.04 -14.01
CA THR A 109 -3.79 2.36 -15.34
C THR A 109 -5.30 2.52 -15.33
N LEU A 110 -6.04 1.72 -14.56
CA LEU A 110 -7.50 1.84 -14.46
C LEU A 110 -7.93 3.20 -13.93
N GLN A 111 -7.24 3.71 -12.90
CA GLN A 111 -7.56 5.01 -12.31
C GLN A 111 -7.26 6.15 -13.29
N ALA A 112 -6.12 6.10 -13.98
CA ALA A 112 -5.76 7.08 -15.00
C ALA A 112 -6.74 7.04 -16.19
N PHE A 113 -7.04 5.85 -16.71
CA PHE A 113 -7.98 5.66 -17.80
C PHE A 113 -9.38 6.19 -17.45
N GLY A 114 -9.88 5.90 -16.25
CA GLY A 114 -11.18 6.41 -15.80
C GLY A 114 -11.23 7.94 -15.68
N ALA A 115 -10.11 8.56 -15.27
CA ALA A 115 -9.99 10.01 -15.22
C ALA A 115 -10.00 10.63 -16.64
N ASP A 116 -9.33 10.00 -17.60
CA ASP A 116 -9.29 10.45 -19.00
C ASP A 116 -10.68 10.48 -19.66
N GLN A 117 -11.54 9.52 -19.33
CA GLN A 117 -12.91 9.48 -19.85
C GLN A 117 -13.74 10.70 -19.46
N LEU A 118 -13.38 11.36 -18.35
CA LEU A 118 -14.06 12.55 -17.84
C LEU A 118 -13.27 13.84 -18.12
N GLY A 119 -12.17 13.77 -18.90
CA GLY A 119 -11.29 14.92 -19.14
C GLY A 119 -10.62 15.44 -17.86
N ILE A 120 -10.48 14.60 -16.83
CA ILE A 120 -9.89 14.99 -15.54
C ILE A 120 -8.36 14.99 -15.68
N GLY A 121 -7.77 16.14 -15.97
CA GLY A 121 -6.30 16.33 -16.00
C GLY A 121 -5.74 16.93 -17.30
N ASP A 122 -6.58 17.26 -18.27
CA ASP A 122 -6.21 18.11 -19.40
C ASP A 122 -6.66 19.55 -19.11
N ASP A 123 -5.74 20.35 -18.56
CA ASP A 123 -5.96 21.79 -18.37
C ASP A 123 -6.06 22.54 -19.73
N ASP A 124 -5.54 21.92 -20.81
CA ASP A 124 -5.48 22.46 -22.18
C ASP A 124 -6.52 21.83 -23.15
N ALA A 125 -7.27 20.80 -22.74
CA ALA A 125 -8.31 20.26 -23.60
C ALA A 125 -9.41 21.30 -23.73
N VAL A 126 -9.50 21.87 -24.95
CA VAL A 126 -10.50 22.80 -25.46
C VAL A 126 -11.74 22.73 -24.58
N ALA A 127 -12.00 23.82 -23.86
CA ALA A 127 -13.19 23.99 -23.05
C ALA A 127 -14.37 23.44 -23.84
N GLU A 128 -14.91 22.28 -23.43
CA GLU A 128 -16.22 21.89 -23.94
C GLU A 128 -17.14 23.08 -23.63
N PRO A 129 -17.77 23.68 -24.65
CA PRO A 129 -18.51 24.91 -24.47
C PRO A 129 -19.70 24.61 -23.56
N GLY A 130 -19.61 25.00 -22.28
CA GLY A 130 -20.74 24.90 -21.35
C GLY A 130 -20.42 24.59 -19.90
N LEU A 131 -19.28 23.94 -19.56
CA LEU A 131 -18.96 23.65 -18.15
C LEU A 131 -18.06 24.71 -17.52
N THR A 132 -18.57 25.34 -16.46
CA THR A 132 -17.80 26.23 -15.58
C THR A 132 -16.67 25.47 -14.88
N ALA A 133 -15.61 26.18 -14.46
CA ALA A 133 -14.51 25.58 -13.69
C ALA A 133 -15.01 24.92 -12.38
N GLU A 134 -16.08 25.45 -11.80
CA GLU A 134 -16.74 24.90 -10.61
C GLU A 134 -17.40 23.54 -10.91
N GLU A 135 -18.09 23.40 -12.04
CA GLU A 135 -18.72 22.14 -12.46
C GLU A 135 -17.67 21.06 -12.77
N LYS A 136 -16.56 21.42 -13.45
CA LYS A 136 -15.43 20.50 -13.66
C LYS A 136 -14.84 20.02 -12.32
N GLY A 137 -14.71 20.92 -11.35
CA GLY A 137 -14.27 20.58 -9.98
C GLY A 137 -15.22 19.61 -9.27
N LYS A 138 -16.55 19.83 -9.39
CA LYS A 138 -17.58 18.95 -8.83
C LYS A 138 -17.54 17.55 -9.45
N VAL A 139 -17.44 17.44 -10.77
CA VAL A 139 -17.34 16.14 -11.47
C VAL A 139 -16.08 15.39 -11.04
N LYS A 140 -14.94 16.06 -10.97
CA LYS A 140 -13.67 15.48 -10.49
C LYS A 140 -13.79 14.95 -9.06
N SER A 141 -14.34 15.76 -8.14
CA SER A 141 -14.54 15.35 -6.75
C SER A 141 -15.47 14.14 -6.64
N MET A 142 -16.60 14.19 -7.34
CA MET A 142 -17.59 13.09 -7.36
C MET A 142 -16.99 11.80 -7.91
N PHE A 143 -16.19 11.85 -8.98
CA PHE A 143 -15.49 10.69 -9.51
C PHE A 143 -14.58 10.03 -8.44
N PHE A 144 -13.72 10.81 -7.78
CA PHE A 144 -12.82 10.27 -6.76
C PHE A 144 -13.55 9.79 -5.50
N GLN A 145 -14.67 10.43 -5.12
CA GLN A 145 -15.52 9.97 -4.03
C GLN A 145 -16.15 8.60 -4.34
N TRP A 146 -16.75 8.43 -5.52
CA TRP A 146 -17.31 7.14 -5.95
C TRP A 146 -16.24 6.07 -6.14
N TRP A 147 -15.07 6.46 -6.65
CA TRP A 147 -13.91 5.58 -6.73
C TRP A 147 -13.55 5.05 -5.35
N TYR A 148 -13.38 5.94 -4.37
CA TYR A 148 -13.03 5.58 -3.01
C TYR A 148 -14.10 4.71 -2.33
N PHE A 149 -15.38 5.07 -2.49
CA PHE A 149 -16.51 4.28 -2.02
C PHE A 149 -16.49 2.85 -2.59
N GLY A 150 -16.23 2.73 -3.90
CA GLY A 150 -16.10 1.44 -4.58
C GLY A 150 -14.95 0.60 -4.02
N ILE A 151 -13.77 1.19 -3.84
CA ILE A 151 -12.58 0.52 -3.28
C ILE A 151 -12.85 0.01 -1.86
N CYS A 152 -13.47 0.83 -1.01
CA CYS A 152 -13.79 0.49 0.38
C CYS A 152 -14.87 -0.59 0.47
N SER A 153 -15.96 -0.44 -0.28
CA SER A 153 -17.05 -1.43 -0.33
C SER A 153 -16.56 -2.78 -0.86
N GLY A 154 -15.77 -2.75 -1.93
CA GLY A 154 -15.13 -3.95 -2.49
C GLY A 154 -14.22 -4.64 -1.49
N SER A 155 -13.37 -3.88 -0.79
CA SER A 155 -12.47 -4.43 0.24
C SER A 155 -13.24 -5.05 1.41
N LEU A 156 -14.32 -4.39 1.87
CA LEU A 156 -15.16 -4.87 2.96
C LEU A 156 -15.84 -6.19 2.60
N LEU A 157 -16.45 -6.27 1.42
CA LEU A 157 -17.07 -7.50 0.91
C LEU A 157 -16.04 -8.60 0.63
N GLY A 158 -14.86 -8.26 0.09
CA GLY A 158 -13.80 -9.22 -0.16
C GLY A 158 -13.31 -9.86 1.14
N ASN A 159 -12.98 -9.05 2.14
CA ASN A 159 -12.49 -9.55 3.43
C ASN A 159 -13.58 -10.31 4.21
N SER A 160 -14.83 -9.86 4.20
CA SER A 160 -15.91 -10.50 4.97
C SER A 160 -16.50 -11.71 4.26
N THR A 161 -17.12 -11.48 3.11
CA THR A 161 -17.91 -12.49 2.40
C THR A 161 -17.02 -13.62 1.89
N MET A 162 -15.85 -13.32 1.31
CA MET A 162 -15.00 -14.39 0.75
C MET A 162 -14.28 -15.19 1.81
N SER A 163 -13.81 -14.57 2.91
CA SER A 163 -13.28 -15.34 4.04
C SER A 163 -14.33 -16.31 4.60
N TYR A 164 -15.60 -15.91 4.63
CA TYR A 164 -16.70 -16.79 5.04
C TYR A 164 -16.92 -17.92 4.05
N VAL A 165 -16.93 -17.64 2.74
CA VAL A 165 -17.04 -18.68 1.71
C VAL A 165 -15.89 -19.68 1.79
N GLN A 166 -14.65 -19.21 1.95
CA GLN A 166 -13.45 -20.04 2.01
C GLN A 166 -13.47 -21.01 3.19
N ASP A 167 -13.81 -20.52 4.38
CA ASP A 167 -13.78 -21.31 5.60
C ASP A 167 -14.98 -22.27 5.71
N ASN A 168 -16.16 -21.94 5.13
CA ASN A 168 -17.39 -22.73 5.28
C ASN A 168 -17.79 -23.56 4.06
N PHE A 169 -17.54 -23.06 2.84
CA PHE A 169 -17.94 -23.70 1.58
C PHE A 169 -16.75 -24.24 0.76
N GLY A 170 -15.53 -23.88 1.16
CA GLY A 170 -14.29 -24.44 0.62
C GLY A 170 -13.55 -23.51 -0.35
N TRP A 171 -12.26 -23.82 -0.50
CA TRP A 171 -11.28 -22.96 -1.18
C TRP A 171 -11.50 -22.81 -2.69
N VAL A 172 -11.99 -23.86 -3.35
CA VAL A 172 -12.26 -23.81 -4.80
C VAL A 172 -13.32 -22.76 -5.09
N LEU A 173 -14.45 -22.78 -4.37
CA LEU A 173 -15.50 -21.75 -4.51
C LEU A 173 -14.98 -20.37 -4.06
N GLY A 174 -14.22 -20.35 -2.96
CA GLY A 174 -13.59 -19.15 -2.43
C GLY A 174 -12.63 -18.44 -3.40
N PHE A 175 -12.05 -19.17 -4.36
CA PHE A 175 -11.25 -18.58 -5.44
C PHE A 175 -12.06 -18.39 -6.74
N ALA A 176 -12.99 -19.30 -7.06
CA ALA A 176 -13.79 -19.24 -8.28
C ALA A 176 -14.71 -18.02 -8.33
N ILE A 177 -15.34 -17.64 -7.21
CA ILE A 177 -16.27 -16.49 -7.16
C ILE A 177 -15.52 -15.17 -7.47
N PRO A 178 -14.42 -14.81 -6.76
CA PRO A 178 -13.57 -13.68 -7.14
C PRO A 178 -13.15 -13.69 -8.61
N SER A 179 -12.67 -14.84 -9.11
CA SER A 179 -12.25 -15.01 -10.51
C SER A 179 -13.37 -14.72 -11.49
N GLY A 180 -14.57 -15.26 -11.26
CA GLY A 180 -15.73 -15.08 -12.11
C GLY A 180 -16.25 -13.64 -12.11
N VAL A 181 -16.37 -13.02 -10.94
CA VAL A 181 -16.84 -11.63 -10.82
C VAL A 181 -15.86 -10.67 -11.52
N MET A 182 -14.54 -10.90 -11.40
CA MET A 182 -13.57 -10.09 -12.14
C MET A 182 -13.63 -10.35 -13.64
N ALA A 183 -13.73 -11.62 -14.09
CA ALA A 183 -13.85 -11.95 -15.50
C ALA A 183 -15.07 -11.27 -16.14
N LEU A 184 -16.21 -11.23 -15.43
CA LEU A 184 -17.40 -10.48 -15.86
C LEU A 184 -17.13 -8.97 -15.94
N SER A 185 -16.42 -8.40 -14.97
CA SER A 185 -16.04 -6.98 -15.03
C SER A 185 -15.09 -6.66 -16.18
N VAL A 186 -14.21 -7.58 -16.56
CA VAL A 186 -13.30 -7.42 -17.71
C VAL A 186 -14.05 -7.60 -19.03
N ALA A 187 -14.97 -8.56 -19.11
CA ALA A 187 -15.86 -8.71 -20.27
C ALA A 187 -16.69 -7.44 -20.48
N ALA A 188 -17.29 -6.89 -19.42
CA ALA A 188 -18.02 -5.63 -19.49
C ALA A 188 -17.14 -4.47 -19.96
N PHE A 189 -15.87 -4.42 -19.53
CA PHE A 189 -14.91 -3.43 -20.01
C PHE A 189 -14.72 -3.48 -21.53
N PHE A 190 -14.50 -4.68 -22.08
CA PHE A 190 -14.34 -4.87 -23.53
C PHE A 190 -15.65 -4.64 -24.32
N CYS A 191 -16.81 -4.99 -23.76
CA CYS A 191 -18.09 -4.68 -24.38
C CYS A 191 -18.35 -3.16 -24.46
N CYS A 192 -17.79 -2.39 -23.52
CA CYS A 192 -17.90 -0.93 -23.50
C CYS A 192 -16.79 -0.23 -24.29
N THR A 193 -15.85 -0.94 -24.92
CA THR A 193 -14.80 -0.35 -25.76
C THR A 193 -15.28 0.72 -26.75
N PRO A 194 -16.37 0.52 -27.53
CA PRO A 194 -16.84 1.54 -28.46
C PRO A 194 -17.41 2.80 -27.78
N LEU A 195 -17.65 2.77 -26.47
CA LEU A 195 -18.15 3.91 -25.70
C LEU A 195 -17.02 4.75 -25.09
N TYR A 196 -15.78 4.24 -25.09
CA TYR A 196 -14.66 4.97 -24.51
C TYR A 196 -14.16 6.05 -25.45
N ARG A 197 -13.87 7.21 -24.87
CA ARG A 197 -13.20 8.31 -25.56
C ARG A 197 -11.75 7.91 -25.83
N GLU A 198 -11.38 7.89 -27.10
CA GLU A 198 -9.97 7.80 -27.51
C GLU A 198 -9.29 9.13 -27.17
N THR A 199 -8.54 9.15 -26.07
CA THR A 199 -7.54 10.19 -25.84
C THR A 199 -6.37 9.95 -26.78
N GLN A 200 -6.18 10.84 -27.74
CA GLN A 200 -4.95 10.91 -28.54
C GLN A 200 -3.74 10.95 -27.60
N PRO A 201 -2.66 10.19 -27.86
CA PRO A 201 -1.43 10.33 -27.09
C PRO A 201 -0.99 11.79 -27.15
N LYS A 202 -0.67 12.37 -25.98
CA LYS A 202 -0.23 13.78 -25.87
C LYS A 202 0.82 14.05 -26.93
N GLY A 203 0.48 14.98 -27.83
CA GLY A 203 1.17 15.48 -29.02
C GLY A 203 2.52 14.88 -29.41
N ALA A 204 2.64 14.55 -30.69
CA ALA A 204 3.86 14.23 -31.43
C ALA A 204 4.98 15.34 -31.41
N GLY A 205 4.91 16.32 -30.51
CA GLY A 205 5.85 17.43 -30.37
C GLY A 205 6.62 17.49 -29.04
N SER A 206 6.14 16.84 -27.96
CA SER A 206 6.94 16.69 -26.74
C SER A 206 7.59 15.31 -26.75
N LYS A 207 8.91 15.24 -26.96
CA LYS A 207 9.68 13.99 -26.85
C LYS A 207 9.24 13.26 -25.56
N PRO A 208 8.95 11.94 -25.60
CA PRO A 208 8.67 11.19 -24.39
C PRO A 208 9.80 11.47 -23.42
N SER A 209 9.48 11.88 -22.19
CA SER A 209 10.48 12.14 -21.15
C SER A 209 11.34 10.90 -21.04
N SER A 210 12.56 10.99 -21.59
CA SER A 210 13.35 9.80 -21.89
C SER A 210 13.56 9.00 -20.59
N PRO A 211 13.18 7.71 -20.53
CA PRO A 211 13.42 6.87 -19.36
C PRO A 211 14.91 6.75 -19.00
N SER A 212 15.80 7.26 -19.85
CA SER A 212 17.23 7.43 -19.60
C SER A 212 17.53 8.16 -18.29
N GLY A 213 16.73 9.14 -17.85
CA GLY A 213 16.98 9.83 -16.58
C GLY A 213 16.88 8.91 -15.36
N ILE A 214 15.80 8.12 -15.28
CA ILE A 214 15.51 7.22 -14.15
C ILE A 214 16.41 5.97 -14.21
N PHE A 215 16.58 5.36 -15.39
CA PHE A 215 17.45 4.21 -15.57
C PHE A 215 18.93 4.54 -15.37
N LYS A 216 19.37 5.75 -15.70
CA LYS A 216 20.76 6.20 -15.46
C LYS A 216 21.01 6.46 -13.98
N VAL A 217 20.02 6.99 -13.24
CA VAL A 217 20.06 7.13 -11.78
C VAL A 217 20.06 5.76 -11.08
N LEU A 218 19.19 4.83 -11.52
CA LEU A 218 19.14 3.47 -10.97
C LEU A 218 20.43 2.70 -11.26
N LYS A 219 20.97 2.80 -12.49
CA LYS A 219 22.29 2.26 -12.84
C LYS A 219 23.42 2.92 -12.03
N SER A 220 23.38 4.22 -11.78
CA SER A 220 24.44 4.87 -10.99
C SER A 220 24.42 4.47 -9.51
N ILE A 221 23.23 4.22 -8.94
CA ILE A 221 23.06 3.73 -7.58
C ILE A 221 23.50 2.26 -7.47
N LEU A 222 23.08 1.40 -8.41
CA LEU A 222 23.45 -0.02 -8.45
C LEU A 222 24.93 -0.24 -8.79
N ALA A 223 25.57 0.65 -9.53
CA ALA A 223 26.98 0.54 -9.91
C ALA A 223 27.95 1.04 -8.83
N GLY A 224 27.47 1.51 -7.66
CA GLY A 224 28.33 1.92 -6.53
C GLY A 224 29.37 2.99 -6.87
N ARG A 225 29.20 3.72 -7.98
CA ARG A 225 30.19 4.70 -8.44
C ARG A 225 30.05 5.99 -7.64
N LYS A 226 31.14 6.39 -6.97
CA LYS A 226 31.33 7.76 -6.44
C LYS A 226 30.92 8.74 -7.54
N ILE A 227 29.97 9.61 -7.23
CA ILE A 227 29.61 10.75 -8.08
C ILE A 227 30.86 11.62 -8.17
N SER A 228 31.57 11.55 -9.30
CA SER A 228 32.65 12.49 -9.59
C SER A 228 31.99 13.82 -9.94
N LEU A 229 32.05 14.75 -8.99
CA LEU A 229 31.86 16.17 -9.21
C LEU A 229 32.84 16.61 -10.30
N GLN A 230 32.35 17.19 -11.38
CA GLN A 230 33.18 18.14 -12.14
C GLN A 230 33.15 19.44 -11.33
N SER A 231 34.19 19.63 -10.52
CA SER A 231 34.59 20.93 -10.01
C SER A 231 35.06 21.76 -11.19
N GLN A 232 34.33 22.82 -11.48
CA GLN A 232 34.87 23.94 -12.25
C GLN A 232 35.11 25.07 -11.26
N ASP A 233 36.25 25.00 -10.56
CA ASP A 233 37.01 26.18 -10.15
C ASP A 233 37.68 26.68 -11.46
N ASP A 234 37.85 27.95 -11.79
CA ASP A 234 37.98 29.14 -10.95
C ASP A 234 37.80 30.37 -11.88
N ASN A 235 37.00 31.35 -11.47
CA ASN A 235 37.33 32.79 -11.59
C ASN A 235 36.18 33.68 -11.11
N GLY A 236 36.40 34.29 -9.95
CA GLY A 236 36.32 35.75 -9.77
C GLY A 236 34.94 36.39 -9.58
N ASP A 237 34.68 36.74 -8.32
CA ASP A 237 33.84 37.85 -7.86
C ASP A 237 32.38 37.91 -8.34
N THR A 238 31.43 37.70 -7.41
CA THR A 238 30.54 38.76 -6.89
C THR A 238 29.58 38.15 -5.85
N MET A 239 29.62 38.73 -4.65
CA MET A 239 28.64 38.57 -3.57
C MET A 239 27.25 39.05 -4.04
N SER A 240 26.19 38.23 -3.95
CA SER A 240 24.80 38.68 -3.76
C SER A 240 23.86 37.49 -3.52
N GLU A 241 23.45 37.32 -2.27
CA GLU A 241 22.05 37.33 -1.82
C GLU A 241 21.00 37.18 -2.93
N LEU A 242 20.24 36.08 -2.96
CA LEU A 242 19.01 36.01 -3.76
C LEU A 242 17.88 35.32 -3.00
N GLU A 243 16.83 36.12 -2.91
CA GLU A 243 15.62 36.01 -2.11
C GLU A 243 14.64 34.95 -2.64
N LEU A 244 13.79 34.49 -1.71
CA LEU A 244 12.48 33.91 -1.98
C LEU A 244 11.63 34.79 -2.89
N GLN A 245 10.95 34.18 -3.85
CA GLN A 245 9.66 34.69 -4.31
C GLN A 245 8.56 33.66 -4.04
N GLU A 246 7.85 33.88 -2.93
CA GLU A 246 6.42 33.63 -2.84
C GLU A 246 5.67 34.73 -3.60
N LYS A 247 4.75 34.37 -4.50
CA LYS A 247 3.43 35.02 -4.67
C LYS A 247 2.52 34.22 -5.61
N PRO A 248 1.19 34.47 -5.57
CA PRO A 248 0.16 33.46 -5.71
C PRO A 248 -0.44 33.41 -7.12
N LEU A 249 -1.21 32.35 -7.35
CA LEU A 249 -2.10 32.12 -8.49
C LEU A 249 -2.79 33.42 -8.99
N LYS A 250 -2.34 33.97 -10.13
CA LYS A 250 -3.14 34.84 -11.01
C LYS A 250 -2.80 34.55 -12.48
N ALA A 251 -3.85 34.38 -13.26
CA ALA A 251 -3.80 34.14 -14.70
C ALA A 251 -3.32 35.37 -15.48
N GLU A 252 -2.51 35.18 -16.52
CA GLU A 252 -2.50 35.90 -17.83
C GLU A 252 -1.28 35.45 -18.70
N PRO A 253 -1.13 35.91 -19.96
CA PRO A 253 -1.51 35.25 -21.20
C PRO A 253 -0.28 34.71 -21.98
N ALA A 254 -0.53 34.15 -23.17
CA ALA A 254 0.48 33.65 -24.09
C ALA A 254 1.60 34.65 -24.44
N ASP A 255 2.77 34.08 -24.75
CA ASP A 255 3.99 34.66 -25.33
C ASP A 255 4.98 35.39 -24.40
N ALA A 256 6.01 34.66 -23.94
CA ALA A 256 7.36 35.20 -23.76
C ALA A 256 8.44 34.09 -23.80
N LYS A 257 9.40 34.31 -24.70
CA LYS A 257 10.63 33.57 -25.05
C LYS A 257 11.34 32.82 -23.91
N GLU A 258 11.84 31.64 -24.29
CA GLU A 258 12.81 30.81 -23.58
C GLU A 258 14.03 31.61 -23.08
N GLY A 259 14.18 31.69 -21.76
CA GLY A 259 15.37 32.13 -21.05
C GLY A 259 15.96 30.97 -20.26
N MET A 260 17.14 30.53 -20.67
CA MET A 260 17.93 29.44 -20.12
C MET A 260 18.65 29.89 -18.84
N GLY A 261 18.51 29.16 -17.72
CA GLY A 261 19.48 29.27 -16.63
C GLY A 261 19.00 29.26 -15.17
N GLU A 262 18.23 28.25 -14.75
CA GLU A 262 18.36 27.72 -13.38
C GLU A 262 18.13 26.21 -13.42
N ALA A 263 19.20 25.44 -13.24
CA ALA A 263 19.13 23.99 -13.34
C ALA A 263 18.33 23.44 -12.15
N ALA A 264 17.08 23.03 -12.40
CA ALA A 264 16.25 22.31 -11.44
C ALA A 264 17.09 21.22 -10.73
N PRO A 265 16.97 21.07 -9.40
CA PRO A 265 17.80 20.12 -8.64
C PRO A 265 17.70 18.74 -9.28
N SER A 266 18.84 18.10 -9.53
CA SER A 266 18.86 16.80 -10.19
C SER A 266 17.99 15.82 -9.40
N VAL A 267 17.09 15.12 -10.11
CA VAL A 267 16.09 14.17 -9.56
C VAL A 267 16.67 13.25 -8.49
N GLY A 268 17.91 12.79 -8.72
CA GLY A 268 18.64 11.95 -7.78
C GLY A 268 18.87 12.62 -6.43
N LYS A 269 19.16 13.92 -6.36
CA LYS A 269 19.36 14.64 -5.10
C LYS A 269 18.08 14.74 -4.28
N VAL A 270 16.93 14.98 -4.92
CA VAL A 270 15.62 15.04 -4.24
C VAL A 270 15.26 13.67 -3.67
N ILE A 271 15.33 12.61 -4.50
CA ILE A 271 15.03 11.24 -4.07
C ILE A 271 15.99 10.79 -2.96
N LEU A 272 17.29 11.07 -3.10
CA LEU A 272 18.30 10.73 -2.08
C LEU A 272 18.02 11.44 -0.76
N GLY A 273 17.53 12.69 -0.82
CA GLY A 273 17.07 13.43 0.35
C GLY A 273 15.95 12.72 1.10
N LEU A 274 15.01 12.10 0.37
CA LEU A 274 13.82 11.43 0.92
C LEU A 274 14.08 10.01 1.47
N LEU A 275 15.17 9.37 1.05
CA LEU A 275 15.52 8.01 1.46
C LEU A 275 15.57 7.77 2.98
N PRO A 276 16.06 8.69 3.84
CA PRO A 276 16.07 8.49 5.28
C PRO A 276 14.66 8.34 5.86
N ILE A 277 13.72 9.22 5.49
CA ILE A 277 12.32 9.12 5.95
C ILE A 277 11.68 7.85 5.38
N TRP A 278 11.89 7.59 4.08
CA TRP A 278 11.41 6.38 3.42
C TRP A 278 11.88 5.09 4.13
N ALA A 279 13.15 5.01 4.50
CA ALA A 279 13.74 3.83 5.15
C ALA A 279 13.16 3.59 6.56
N ILE A 280 12.95 4.67 7.32
CA ILE A 280 12.38 4.58 8.67
C ILE A 280 10.92 4.10 8.65
N LEU A 281 10.19 4.39 7.57
CA LEU A 281 8.81 3.95 7.37
C LEU A 281 8.70 2.47 6.96
N LEU A 282 9.79 1.77 6.66
CA LEU A 282 9.75 0.35 6.30
C LEU A 282 9.21 -0.54 7.43
N ILE A 283 9.53 -0.23 8.70
CA ILE A 283 9.02 -1.00 9.84
C ILE A 283 7.50 -0.82 9.98
N PHE A 284 6.99 0.38 9.71
CA PHE A 284 5.55 0.63 9.65
C PHE A 284 4.89 -0.27 8.59
N ALA A 285 5.49 -0.36 7.39
CA ALA A 285 5.00 -1.27 6.35
C ALA A 285 5.04 -2.75 6.76
N VAL A 286 6.05 -3.21 7.51
CA VAL A 286 6.10 -4.59 8.05
C VAL A 286 4.92 -4.85 8.99
N ILE A 287 4.57 -3.90 9.85
CA ILE A 287 3.41 -4.00 10.75
C ILE A 287 2.11 -4.11 9.95
N PHE A 288 2.00 -3.37 8.85
CA PHE A 288 0.83 -3.41 7.97
C PHE A 288 0.65 -4.73 7.20
N GLN A 289 1.63 -5.63 7.23
CA GLN A 289 1.50 -6.99 6.68
C GLN A 289 0.94 -8.02 7.69
N GLN A 290 0.92 -7.70 8.99
CA GLN A 290 0.48 -8.61 10.05
C GLN A 290 -1.00 -9.04 9.95
N PRO A 291 -1.95 -8.16 9.56
CA PRO A 291 -3.37 -8.51 9.42
C PRO A 291 -3.63 -9.75 8.56
N MET A 292 -2.93 -9.86 7.43
CA MET A 292 -3.10 -10.95 6.44
C MET A 292 -2.25 -12.19 6.76
N THR A 293 -1.44 -12.13 7.82
CA THR A 293 -0.50 -13.19 8.20
C THR A 293 -0.71 -13.60 9.65
N PHE A 294 0.15 -13.15 10.57
CA PHE A 294 0.16 -13.66 11.93
C PHE A 294 -1.07 -13.24 12.74
N PHE A 295 -1.72 -12.10 12.47
CA PHE A 295 -2.98 -11.77 13.17
C PHE A 295 -4.11 -12.74 12.79
N THR A 296 -4.18 -13.10 11.50
CA THR A 296 -5.12 -14.12 11.04
C THR A 296 -4.79 -15.47 11.71
N LYS A 297 -3.51 -15.84 11.82
CA LYS A 297 -3.07 -17.05 12.54
C LYS A 297 -3.43 -17.04 14.02
N GLN A 298 -3.22 -15.91 14.69
CA GLN A 298 -3.60 -15.70 16.06
C GLN A 298 -5.11 -15.95 16.25
N GLY A 299 -5.93 -15.41 15.36
CA GLY A 299 -7.39 -15.62 15.37
C GLY A 299 -7.83 -17.05 15.11
N MET A 300 -7.08 -17.83 14.32
CA MET A 300 -7.36 -19.26 14.10
C MET A 300 -7.26 -20.10 15.39
N LEU A 301 -6.53 -19.63 16.39
CA LEU A 301 -6.32 -20.31 17.67
C LEU A 301 -7.35 -19.90 18.74
N MET A 302 -8.28 -19.00 18.40
CA MET A 302 -9.25 -18.41 19.31
C MET A 302 -10.64 -19.01 19.13
N ASP A 303 -11.54 -18.76 20.08
CA ASP A 303 -12.94 -19.09 19.95
C ASP A 303 -13.67 -18.02 19.12
N HIS A 304 -14.02 -18.43 17.92
CA HIS A 304 -14.72 -17.65 16.91
C HIS A 304 -16.23 -17.93 16.77
N LYS A 305 -16.83 -18.65 17.73
CA LYS A 305 -18.29 -18.89 17.76
C LYS A 305 -19.04 -17.71 18.39
N VAL A 306 -20.09 -17.26 17.70
CA VAL A 306 -20.99 -16.16 18.10
C VAL A 306 -22.42 -16.69 18.30
N GLY A 307 -23.19 -16.07 19.21
CA GLY A 307 -24.62 -16.34 19.37
C GLY A 307 -24.94 -17.81 19.67
N ARG A 308 -24.37 -18.37 20.75
CA ARG A 308 -24.44 -19.81 21.12
C ARG A 308 -23.94 -20.78 20.03
N GLY A 309 -23.22 -20.29 19.02
CA GLY A 309 -22.67 -21.10 17.93
C GLY A 309 -23.45 -21.02 16.62
N ALA A 310 -24.43 -20.12 16.50
CA ALA A 310 -25.18 -19.91 15.27
C ALA A 310 -24.32 -19.36 14.12
N PHE A 311 -23.20 -18.68 14.44
CA PHE A 311 -22.30 -18.12 13.45
C PHE A 311 -20.83 -18.33 13.87
N VAL A 312 -19.98 -18.70 12.91
CA VAL A 312 -18.54 -18.86 13.11
C VAL A 312 -17.84 -17.77 12.30
N ILE A 313 -17.14 -16.87 12.99
CA ILE A 313 -16.40 -15.78 12.35
C ILE A 313 -15.08 -16.35 11.76
N PRO A 314 -14.85 -16.24 10.44
CA PRO A 314 -13.55 -16.51 9.85
C PRO A 314 -12.49 -15.54 10.42
N PRO A 315 -11.31 -15.97 10.86
CA PRO A 315 -10.31 -15.06 11.40
C PRO A 315 -9.90 -13.93 10.45
N ALA A 316 -9.80 -14.20 9.15
CA ALA A 316 -9.48 -13.19 8.14
C ALA A 316 -10.57 -12.11 7.99
N MET A 317 -11.83 -12.40 8.38
CA MET A 317 -12.92 -11.42 8.37
C MET A 317 -12.64 -10.22 9.27
N LEU A 318 -11.80 -10.35 10.31
CA LEU A 318 -11.43 -9.24 11.18
C LEU A 318 -10.69 -8.11 10.44
N GLN A 319 -10.07 -8.41 9.30
CA GLN A 319 -9.46 -7.39 8.43
C GLN A 319 -10.48 -6.35 7.94
N SER A 320 -11.76 -6.71 7.86
CA SER A 320 -12.84 -5.76 7.57
C SER A 320 -12.90 -4.61 8.58
N SER A 321 -12.48 -4.82 9.83
CA SER A 321 -12.45 -3.78 10.86
C SER A 321 -11.48 -2.64 10.51
N ILE A 322 -10.39 -2.93 9.79
CA ILE A 322 -9.47 -1.91 9.27
C ILE A 322 -10.22 -1.02 8.28
N THR A 323 -10.91 -1.62 7.30
CA THR A 323 -11.69 -0.90 6.29
C THR A 323 -12.83 -0.08 6.92
N VAL A 324 -13.56 -0.65 7.88
CA VAL A 324 -14.62 0.07 8.60
C VAL A 324 -14.03 1.27 9.36
N SER A 325 -12.90 1.10 10.03
CA SER A 325 -12.23 2.19 10.75
C SER A 325 -11.85 3.33 9.81
N ILE A 326 -11.32 3.01 8.61
CA ILE A 326 -10.97 3.99 7.59
C ILE A 326 -12.23 4.73 7.08
N ILE A 327 -13.29 4.01 6.73
CA ILE A 327 -14.56 4.59 6.24
C ILE A 327 -15.16 5.56 7.26
N LEU A 328 -15.13 5.21 8.55
CA LEU A 328 -15.65 6.05 9.62
C LEU A 328 -14.74 7.25 9.88
N LEU A 329 -13.43 7.04 9.88
CA LEU A 329 -12.46 8.04 10.29
C LEU A 329 -12.19 9.11 9.23
N VAL A 330 -12.15 8.77 7.94
CA VAL A 330 -11.83 9.75 6.88
C VAL A 330 -12.81 10.93 6.86
N PRO A 331 -14.14 10.75 6.88
CA PRO A 331 -15.08 11.87 6.97
C PRO A 331 -15.00 12.62 8.31
N MET A 332 -14.71 11.91 9.39
CA MET A 332 -14.53 12.51 10.72
C MET A 332 -13.24 13.33 10.81
N TYR A 333 -12.23 13.02 10.01
CA TYR A 333 -10.95 13.69 10.04
C TYR A 333 -11.11 15.19 9.73
N ASP A 334 -11.74 15.52 8.61
CA ASP A 334 -11.95 16.91 8.20
C ASP A 334 -13.03 17.62 9.05
N ARG A 335 -14.07 16.89 9.45
CA ARG A 335 -15.24 17.46 10.15
C ARG A 335 -15.04 17.66 11.64
N VAL A 336 -14.24 16.81 12.29
CA VAL A 336 -14.13 16.73 13.75
C VAL A 336 -12.68 16.89 14.19
N ILE A 337 -11.76 16.10 13.60
CA ILE A 337 -10.37 16.06 14.06
C ILE A 337 -9.65 17.37 13.74
N ILE A 338 -9.73 17.90 12.52
CA ILE A 338 -9.09 19.17 12.16
C ILE A 338 -9.62 20.34 13.01
N PRO A 339 -10.96 20.56 13.15
CA PRO A 339 -11.46 21.64 14.00
C PRO A 339 -11.07 21.49 15.47
N LEU A 340 -11.08 20.26 16.01
CA LEU A 340 -10.67 19.99 17.38
C LEU A 340 -9.18 20.30 17.58
N ILE A 341 -8.33 19.87 16.65
CA ILE A 341 -6.91 20.18 16.67
C ILE A 341 -6.72 21.69 16.67
N ASN A 342 -7.32 22.42 15.73
CA ASN A 342 -7.20 23.87 15.63
C ASN A 342 -7.69 24.60 16.90
N ALA A 343 -8.76 24.08 17.53
CA ALA A 343 -9.25 24.60 18.81
C ALA A 343 -8.23 24.40 19.95
N VAL A 344 -7.47 23.30 19.93
CA VAL A 344 -6.45 22.98 20.94
C VAL A 344 -5.12 23.70 20.67
N THR A 345 -4.61 23.68 19.43
CA THR A 345 -3.33 24.34 19.07
C THR A 345 -3.43 25.86 18.96
N ARG A 346 -4.65 26.44 18.95
CA ARG A 346 -4.91 27.90 18.83
C ARG A 346 -4.20 28.58 17.65
N GLY A 347 -3.72 27.80 16.68
CA GLY A 347 -3.05 28.26 15.46
C GLY A 347 -3.91 27.95 14.24
N SER A 348 -3.76 28.76 13.18
CA SER A 348 -4.50 28.61 11.92
C SER A 348 -4.10 27.41 11.08
N ASP A 349 -2.95 26.79 11.37
CA ASP A 349 -2.23 25.93 10.40
C ASP A 349 -2.38 24.41 10.64
N GLY A 350 -3.18 23.98 11.63
CA GLY A 350 -3.43 22.55 11.90
C GLY A 350 -2.21 21.73 12.31
N ILE A 351 -2.29 20.39 12.13
CA ILE A 351 -1.14 19.48 12.31
C ILE A 351 -0.37 19.33 11.00
N THR A 352 0.96 19.31 11.09
CA THR A 352 1.80 19.12 9.90
C THR A 352 1.72 17.69 9.37
N VAL A 353 2.02 17.50 8.08
CA VAL A 353 2.04 16.17 7.43
C VAL A 353 2.98 15.20 8.16
N LEU A 354 4.16 15.67 8.60
CA LEU A 354 5.11 14.86 9.36
C LEU A 354 4.59 14.49 10.76
N GLN A 355 3.89 15.40 11.44
CA GLN A 355 3.22 15.08 12.71
C GLN A 355 2.13 14.03 12.51
N ARG A 356 1.37 14.12 11.42
CA ARG A 356 0.32 13.15 11.07
C ARG A 356 0.91 11.75 10.86
N ILE A 357 2.04 11.65 10.13
CA ILE A 357 2.82 10.41 9.99
C ILE A 357 3.26 9.88 11.36
N GLY A 358 3.82 10.74 12.21
CA GLY A 358 4.28 10.37 13.55
C GLY A 358 3.16 9.83 14.46
N VAL A 359 1.97 10.45 14.44
CA VAL A 359 0.80 9.99 15.19
C VAL A 359 0.43 8.57 14.78
N GLY A 360 0.33 8.31 13.48
CA GLY A 360 0.02 6.96 13.01
C GLY A 360 1.11 5.94 13.36
N MET A 361 2.40 6.30 13.31
CA MET A 361 3.48 5.43 13.80
C MET A 361 3.28 5.05 15.28
N VAL A 362 2.95 6.01 16.16
CA VAL A 362 2.66 5.73 17.57
C VAL A 362 1.46 4.78 17.72
N LEU A 363 0.37 5.03 16.98
CA LEU A 363 -0.80 4.15 16.99
C LEU A 363 -0.46 2.72 16.54
N SER A 364 0.45 2.56 15.57
CA SER A 364 0.93 1.25 15.15
C SER A 364 1.78 0.53 16.22
N VAL A 365 2.57 1.27 17.01
CA VAL A 365 3.27 0.71 18.19
C VAL A 365 2.26 0.20 19.22
N VAL A 366 1.22 1.00 19.52
CA VAL A 366 0.17 0.61 20.47
C VAL A 366 -0.60 -0.61 19.95
N ALA A 367 -0.91 -0.67 18.66
CA ALA A 367 -1.56 -1.82 18.05
C ALA A 367 -0.74 -3.10 18.20
N MET A 368 0.58 -3.03 17.99
CA MET A 368 1.47 -4.19 18.17
C MET A 368 1.63 -4.59 19.63
N ALA A 369 1.70 -3.63 20.56
CA ALA A 369 1.72 -3.91 21.99
C ALA A 369 0.42 -4.61 22.43
N ILE A 370 -0.74 -4.16 21.95
CA ILE A 370 -2.02 -4.83 22.23
C ILE A 370 -2.03 -6.25 21.64
N ALA A 371 -1.59 -6.43 20.39
CA ALA A 371 -1.51 -7.76 19.79
C ALA A 371 -0.63 -8.71 20.60
N ALA A 372 0.51 -8.22 21.10
CA ALA A 372 1.41 -8.96 21.98
C ALA A 372 0.73 -9.34 23.30
N LEU A 373 0.06 -8.39 23.96
CA LEU A 373 -0.66 -8.63 25.22
C LEU A 373 -1.80 -9.64 25.06
N VAL A 374 -2.57 -9.52 23.97
CA VAL A 374 -3.66 -10.46 23.65
C VAL A 374 -3.10 -11.86 23.39
N GLU A 375 -1.97 -11.97 22.70
CA GLU A 375 -1.32 -13.27 22.48
C GLU A 375 -0.77 -13.88 23.78
N SER A 376 -0.07 -13.10 24.60
CA SER A 376 0.40 -13.57 25.90
C SER A 376 -0.77 -14.02 26.78
N TRP A 377 -1.92 -13.34 26.71
CA TRP A 377 -3.11 -13.76 27.46
C TRP A 377 -3.73 -15.04 26.89
N ARG A 378 -3.83 -15.18 25.55
CA ARG A 378 -4.27 -16.42 24.90
C ARG A 378 -3.42 -17.61 25.35
N LEU A 379 -2.10 -17.45 25.37
CA LEU A 379 -1.15 -18.47 25.82
C LEU A 379 -1.39 -18.86 27.29
N ARG A 380 -1.56 -17.88 28.19
CA ARG A 380 -1.86 -18.12 29.62
C ARG A 380 -3.17 -18.89 29.81
N VAL A 381 -4.25 -18.51 29.12
CA VAL A 381 -5.55 -19.20 29.20
C VAL A 381 -5.47 -20.63 28.67
N SER A 382 -4.77 -20.83 27.55
CA SER A 382 -4.54 -22.16 26.98
C SER A 382 -3.72 -23.03 27.94
N ALA A 383 -2.66 -22.50 28.54
CA ALA A 383 -1.83 -23.23 29.51
C ALA A 383 -2.61 -23.61 30.78
N ALA A 384 -3.34 -22.66 31.37
CA ALA A 384 -4.09 -22.88 32.61
C ALA A 384 -5.22 -23.89 32.46
N SER A 385 -5.76 -24.04 31.24
CA SER A 385 -6.86 -24.97 30.94
C SER A 385 -6.40 -26.28 30.30
N GLY A 386 -5.09 -26.52 30.17
CA GLY A 386 -4.56 -27.67 29.43
C GLY A 386 -4.97 -27.70 27.94
N GLY A 387 -5.35 -26.55 27.37
CA GLY A 387 -5.81 -26.37 26.00
C GLY A 387 -7.33 -26.46 25.80
N ALA A 388 -8.11 -26.66 26.87
CA ALA A 388 -9.56 -26.78 26.77
C ALA A 388 -10.28 -25.44 26.57
N ALA A 389 -9.79 -24.36 27.18
CA ALA A 389 -10.40 -23.03 27.07
C ALA A 389 -9.70 -22.19 25.99
N ARG A 390 -10.49 -21.46 25.20
CA ARG A 390 -10.00 -20.55 24.16
C ARG A 390 -10.53 -19.15 24.37
N LEU A 391 -9.67 -18.15 24.17
CA LEU A 391 -10.05 -16.74 24.26
C LEU A 391 -10.98 -16.37 23.11
N LYS A 392 -11.97 -15.50 23.33
CA LYS A 392 -12.90 -15.05 22.28
C LYS A 392 -12.19 -14.19 21.23
N ILE A 393 -12.51 -14.40 19.96
CA ILE A 393 -11.85 -13.72 18.82
C ILE A 393 -11.97 -12.19 18.85
N PHE A 394 -13.00 -11.64 19.51
CA PHE A 394 -13.23 -10.19 19.61
C PHE A 394 -12.10 -9.42 20.31
N TRP A 395 -11.27 -10.09 21.11
CA TRP A 395 -10.10 -9.47 21.73
C TRP A 395 -9.04 -9.02 20.72
N LEU A 396 -9.10 -9.48 19.47
CA LEU A 396 -8.24 -8.98 18.40
C LEU A 396 -8.76 -7.67 17.80
N LEU A 397 -10.04 -7.30 17.96
CA LEU A 397 -10.59 -6.10 17.32
C LEU A 397 -9.78 -4.81 17.58
N PRO A 398 -9.29 -4.53 18.81
CA PRO A 398 -8.57 -3.29 19.07
C PRO A 398 -7.31 -3.13 18.21
N GLN A 399 -6.54 -4.20 17.96
CA GLN A 399 -5.33 -4.11 17.15
C GLN A 399 -5.65 -3.86 15.66
N TYR A 400 -6.75 -4.42 15.13
CA TYR A 400 -7.20 -4.15 13.77
C TYR A 400 -7.77 -2.73 13.62
N VAL A 401 -8.56 -2.27 14.59
CA VAL A 401 -9.12 -0.90 14.59
C VAL A 401 -8.01 0.14 14.65
N LEU A 402 -7.04 -0.02 15.56
CA LEU A 402 -5.91 0.89 15.67
C LEU A 402 -5.05 0.93 14.41
N LEU A 403 -4.83 -0.21 13.74
CA LEU A 403 -4.16 -0.19 12.44
C LEU A 403 -4.98 0.55 11.37
N GLY A 404 -6.32 0.43 11.38
CA GLY A 404 -7.17 1.21 10.49
C GLY A 404 -7.12 2.71 10.76
N VAL A 405 -7.11 3.13 12.03
CA VAL A 405 -6.91 4.54 12.41
C VAL A 405 -5.52 5.00 11.98
N SER A 406 -4.49 4.20 12.27
CA SER A 406 -3.10 4.47 11.89
C SER A 406 -2.92 4.61 10.38
N ASP A 407 -3.67 3.89 9.56
CA ASP A 407 -3.62 3.95 8.10
C ASP A 407 -3.97 5.35 7.60
N VAL A 408 -5.08 5.91 8.10
CA VAL A 408 -5.55 7.25 7.73
C VAL A 408 -4.52 8.32 8.09
N PHE A 409 -3.82 8.18 9.22
CA PHE A 409 -2.81 9.15 9.63
C PHE A 409 -1.50 8.99 8.84
N THR A 410 -0.91 7.79 8.83
CA THR A 410 0.41 7.58 8.23
C THR A 410 0.36 7.48 6.73
N VAL A 411 -0.55 6.70 6.13
CA VAL A 411 -0.52 6.41 4.69
C VAL A 411 -0.94 7.62 3.89
N VAL A 412 -2.01 8.31 4.30
CA VAL A 412 -2.41 9.59 3.69
C VAL A 412 -1.30 10.62 3.91
N GLY A 413 -0.67 10.66 5.10
CA GLY A 413 0.48 11.50 5.38
C GLY A 413 1.68 11.23 4.46
N MET A 414 2.05 9.96 4.26
CA MET A 414 3.14 9.56 3.37
C MET A 414 2.85 9.95 1.93
N GLN A 415 1.62 9.71 1.45
CA GLN A 415 1.21 10.08 0.10
C GLN A 415 1.35 11.59 -0.12
N GLU A 416 0.86 12.42 0.82
CA GLU A 416 0.96 13.88 0.76
C GLU A 416 2.42 14.36 0.88
N PHE A 417 3.21 13.77 1.77
CA PHE A 417 4.62 14.10 1.96
C PHE A 417 5.43 13.82 0.68
N PHE A 418 5.38 12.59 0.15
CA PHE A 418 6.14 12.28 -1.06
C PHE A 418 5.66 13.05 -2.28
N TYR A 419 4.37 13.40 -2.35
CA TYR A 419 3.83 14.21 -3.43
C TYR A 419 4.35 15.65 -3.39
N THR A 420 4.40 16.27 -2.20
CA THR A 420 4.83 17.67 -2.03
C THR A 420 6.34 17.86 -2.17
N GLN A 421 7.14 16.84 -1.88
CA GLN A 421 8.60 16.93 -1.92
C GLN A 421 9.21 16.69 -3.31
N VAL A 422 8.42 16.19 -4.26
CA VAL A 422 8.88 15.87 -5.62
C VAL A 422 8.44 16.99 -6.58
N PRO A 423 9.30 17.44 -7.53
CA PRO A 423 8.92 18.45 -8.51
C PRO A 423 7.65 18.10 -9.28
N ALA A 424 6.91 19.13 -9.74
CA ALA A 424 5.63 18.95 -10.42
C ALA A 424 5.71 18.05 -11.67
N SER A 425 6.86 18.02 -12.35
CA SER A 425 7.15 17.17 -13.51
C SER A 425 7.30 15.67 -13.17
N MET A 426 7.31 15.28 -11.89
CA MET A 426 7.66 13.94 -11.42
C MET A 426 6.64 13.34 -10.45
N LYS A 427 5.39 13.82 -10.48
CA LYS A 427 4.33 13.37 -9.57
C LYS A 427 4.06 11.86 -9.62
N THR A 428 4.24 11.18 -10.76
CA THR A 428 4.11 9.71 -10.86
C THR A 428 5.17 8.97 -10.03
N ILE A 429 6.39 9.52 -9.91
CA ILE A 429 7.47 8.95 -9.09
C ILE A 429 7.08 8.97 -7.61
N SER A 430 6.34 9.99 -7.14
CA SER A 430 5.88 10.05 -5.75
C SER A 430 4.94 8.89 -5.39
N ILE A 431 4.08 8.47 -6.33
CA ILE A 431 3.18 7.33 -6.17
C ILE A 431 3.96 6.04 -6.04
N GLY A 432 4.93 5.83 -6.94
CA GLY A 432 5.80 4.68 -6.89
C GLY A 432 6.69 4.64 -5.64
N LEU A 433 7.18 5.80 -5.17
CA LEU A 433 8.00 5.90 -3.96
C LEU A 433 7.21 5.52 -2.71
N TYR A 434 5.98 6.00 -2.53
CA TYR A 434 5.17 5.57 -1.38
C TYR A 434 4.80 4.08 -1.47
N LEU A 435 4.41 3.56 -2.65
CA LEU A 435 4.06 2.15 -2.81
C LEU A 435 5.25 1.23 -2.54
N SER A 436 6.46 1.66 -2.93
CA SER A 436 7.70 0.92 -2.67
C SER A 436 8.01 0.77 -1.18
N VAL A 437 7.52 1.66 -0.30
CA VAL A 437 7.65 1.46 1.16
C VAL A 437 6.97 0.15 1.56
N PHE A 438 5.76 -0.12 1.04
CA PHE A 438 5.04 -1.37 1.29
C PHE A 438 5.66 -2.55 0.55
N GLY A 439 6.14 -2.33 -0.67
CA GLY A 439 6.84 -3.34 -1.46
C GLY A 439 8.10 -3.88 -0.76
N VAL A 440 9.02 -2.97 -0.42
CA VAL A 440 10.26 -3.31 0.29
C VAL A 440 9.97 -3.73 1.73
N GLY A 441 8.98 -3.14 2.39
CA GLY A 441 8.51 -3.58 3.70
C GLY A 441 8.07 -5.04 3.72
N GLY A 442 7.42 -5.54 2.66
CA GLY A 442 7.10 -6.96 2.52
C GLY A 442 8.33 -7.87 2.50
N PHE A 443 9.36 -7.50 1.73
CA PHE A 443 10.64 -8.23 1.70
C PHE A 443 11.39 -8.15 3.04
N LEU A 444 11.42 -6.97 3.67
CA LEU A 444 11.99 -6.78 4.99
C LEU A 444 11.27 -7.64 6.03
N GLY A 445 9.94 -7.75 5.94
CA GLY A 445 9.14 -8.63 6.80
C GLY A 445 9.54 -10.10 6.65
N ALA A 446 9.67 -10.59 5.42
CA ALA A 446 10.14 -11.96 5.16
C ALA A 446 11.56 -12.21 5.70
N PHE A 447 12.44 -11.22 5.54
CA PHE A 447 13.80 -11.27 6.08
C PHE A 447 13.80 -11.32 7.61
N LEU A 448 13.05 -10.45 8.29
CA LEU A 448 12.93 -10.43 9.75
C LEU A 448 12.39 -11.75 10.30
N ILE A 449 11.38 -12.34 9.66
CA ILE A 449 10.86 -13.66 10.05
C ILE A 449 11.97 -14.71 9.95
N THR A 450 12.75 -14.70 8.85
CA THR A 450 13.84 -15.66 8.64
C THR A 450 14.95 -15.52 9.69
N VAL A 451 15.38 -14.29 9.97
CA VAL A 451 16.42 -14.02 10.98
C VAL A 451 15.94 -14.45 12.36
N LEU A 452 14.70 -14.15 12.74
CA LEU A 452 14.16 -14.54 14.03
C LEU A 452 13.92 -16.04 14.14
N GLU A 453 13.49 -16.71 13.07
CA GLU A 453 13.38 -18.17 13.01
C GLU A 453 14.75 -18.82 13.30
N MET A 454 15.83 -18.32 12.69
CA MET A 454 17.20 -18.79 12.95
C MET A 454 17.70 -18.44 14.36
N ALA A 455 17.49 -17.19 14.80
CA ALA A 455 18.02 -16.70 16.07
C ALA A 455 17.28 -17.27 17.30
N THR A 456 16.04 -17.70 17.13
CA THR A 456 15.20 -18.21 18.23
C THR A 456 15.03 -19.73 18.18
N ALA A 457 15.64 -20.41 17.20
CA ALA A 457 15.67 -21.86 17.11
C ALA A 457 16.33 -22.48 18.35
N ARG A 458 15.73 -23.56 18.86
CA ARG A 458 16.22 -24.34 20.00
C ARG A 458 16.33 -25.82 19.62
N PRO A 459 17.18 -26.62 20.30
CA PRO A 459 17.15 -28.07 20.15
C PRO A 459 15.72 -28.60 20.41
N GLY A 460 15.11 -29.27 19.42
CA GLY A 460 13.73 -29.75 19.49
C GLY A 460 12.66 -28.78 18.93
N ASN A 461 12.93 -27.48 18.81
CA ASN A 461 12.06 -26.50 18.17
C ASN A 461 12.88 -25.61 17.20
N SER A 462 13.06 -26.11 15.97
CA SER A 462 13.84 -25.43 14.92
C SER A 462 13.17 -24.17 14.36
N LYS A 463 11.90 -23.91 14.70
CA LYS A 463 11.12 -22.76 14.21
C LYS A 463 11.01 -21.63 15.24
N GLY A 464 11.53 -21.84 16.45
CA GLY A 464 11.60 -20.84 17.51
C GLY A 464 10.25 -20.23 17.84
N TRP A 465 10.15 -18.90 17.79
CA TRP A 465 8.89 -18.17 18.07
C TRP A 465 7.75 -18.50 17.09
N PHE A 466 8.06 -19.05 15.92
CA PHE A 466 7.09 -19.36 14.86
C PHE A 466 6.81 -20.87 14.73
N SER A 467 6.91 -21.61 15.85
CA SER A 467 6.56 -23.04 15.89
C SER A 467 5.16 -23.28 15.31
N ASP A 468 4.99 -24.43 14.67
CA ASP A 468 3.67 -24.86 14.17
C ASP A 468 2.78 -25.40 15.30
N ASP A 469 3.37 -25.77 16.44
CA ASP A 469 2.61 -26.10 17.65
C ASP A 469 2.13 -24.80 18.33
N PRO A 470 0.81 -24.59 18.45
CA PRO A 470 0.25 -23.41 19.13
C PRO A 470 0.66 -23.21 20.59
N ARG A 471 1.20 -24.25 21.23
CA ARG A 471 1.70 -24.22 22.62
C ARG A 471 3.15 -23.73 22.71
N GLU A 472 3.93 -23.97 21.67
CA GLU A 472 5.35 -23.57 21.59
C GLU A 472 5.54 -22.28 20.78
N ALA A 473 4.55 -21.90 19.98
CA ALA A 473 4.55 -20.64 19.24
C ALA A 473 4.47 -19.45 20.21
N HIS A 474 5.36 -18.49 20.02
CA HIS A 474 5.47 -17.27 20.83
C HIS A 474 5.37 -16.05 19.91
N LEU A 475 4.20 -15.87 19.29
CA LEU A 475 3.92 -14.71 18.45
C LEU A 475 3.91 -13.40 19.26
N ASP A 476 3.68 -13.48 20.57
CA ASP A 476 3.77 -12.34 21.49
C ASP A 476 5.18 -11.73 21.50
N ASN A 477 6.23 -12.55 21.51
CA ASN A 477 7.61 -12.08 21.40
C ASN A 477 7.87 -11.37 20.07
N TYR A 478 7.35 -11.90 18.96
CA TYR A 478 7.47 -11.26 17.66
C TYR A 478 6.73 -9.92 17.61
N TYR A 479 5.55 -9.82 18.21
CA TYR A 479 4.79 -8.58 18.28
C TYR A 479 5.47 -7.53 19.17
N TRP A 480 6.04 -7.93 20.31
CA TRP A 480 6.88 -7.03 21.11
C TRP A 480 8.12 -6.56 20.36
N PHE A 481 8.76 -7.45 19.60
CA PHE A 481 9.90 -7.09 18.76
C PHE A 481 9.52 -6.04 17.69
N LEU A 482 8.39 -6.23 17.00
CA LEU A 482 7.89 -5.24 16.04
C LEU A 482 7.48 -3.92 16.70
N ALA A 483 6.86 -3.97 17.89
CA ALA A 483 6.53 -2.77 18.67
C ALA A 483 7.80 -1.98 19.03
N LEU A 484 8.84 -2.67 19.50
CA LEU A 484 10.15 -2.06 19.83
C LEU A 484 10.82 -1.46 18.60
N LEU A 485 10.90 -2.21 17.49
CA LEU A 485 11.47 -1.69 16.25
C LEU A 485 10.72 -0.45 15.74
N CYS A 486 9.39 -0.46 15.80
CA CYS A 486 8.60 0.66 15.34
C CYS A 486 8.72 1.88 16.28
N PHE A 487 8.85 1.64 17.59
CA PHE A 487 9.16 2.70 18.55
C PHE A 487 10.54 3.33 18.27
N ILE A 488 11.56 2.51 18.02
CA ILE A 488 12.89 3.01 17.61
C ILE A 488 12.79 3.82 16.31
N SER A 489 12.09 3.28 15.30
CA SER A 489 11.79 4.01 14.05
C SER A 489 11.10 5.34 14.31
N PHE A 490 10.12 5.40 15.21
CA PHE A 490 9.44 6.64 15.58
C PHE A 490 10.40 7.64 16.23
N VAL A 491 11.24 7.22 17.19
CA VAL A 491 12.23 8.10 17.81
C VAL A 491 13.18 8.68 16.75
N ILE A 492 13.74 7.85 15.89
CA ILE A 492 14.60 8.31 14.79
C ILE A 492 13.84 9.23 13.84
N PHE A 493 12.59 8.91 13.50
CA PHE A 493 11.72 9.75 12.66
C PHE A 493 11.56 11.15 13.26
N THR A 494 11.32 11.28 14.57
CA THR A 494 11.20 12.60 15.22
C THR A 494 12.50 13.41 15.14
N HIS A 495 13.66 12.76 15.24
CA HIS A 495 14.95 13.41 15.03
C HIS A 495 15.13 13.87 13.58
N LEU A 496 14.81 13.02 12.60
CA LEU A 496 14.86 13.35 11.17
C LEU A 496 13.92 14.51 10.81
N CYS A 497 12.73 14.57 11.42
CA CYS A 497 11.78 15.65 11.20
C CYS A 497 12.36 17.02 11.58
N LYS A 498 13.15 17.10 12.67
CA LYS A 498 13.80 18.36 13.08
C LYS A 498 14.74 18.90 12.01
N PHE A 499 15.50 18.01 11.35
CA PHE A 499 16.39 18.40 10.25
C PHE A 499 15.63 18.83 9.00
N TYR A 500 14.49 18.19 8.71
CA TYR A 500 13.62 18.55 7.58
C TYR A 500 12.91 19.89 7.80
N SER A 501 12.38 20.15 9.00
CA SER A 501 11.79 21.45 9.35
C SER A 501 12.82 22.57 9.40
N GLY A 502 14.05 22.29 9.87
CA GLY A 502 15.14 23.26 9.91
C GLY A 502 15.61 23.74 8.53
N LYS A 503 15.62 22.85 7.52
CA LYS A 503 15.94 23.21 6.14
C LYS A 503 14.89 24.14 5.50
N ASN A 504 13.61 23.97 5.84
CA ASN A 504 12.54 24.83 5.35
C ASN A 504 12.45 26.16 6.12
N ALA A 505 12.92 26.20 7.37
CA ALA A 505 12.93 27.41 8.21
C ALA A 505 14.16 28.31 7.98
N SER A 506 15.32 27.72 7.66
CA SER A 506 16.55 28.45 7.29
C SER A 506 16.45 29.18 5.94
N GLY A 507 15.36 28.97 5.21
CA GLY A 507 15.05 29.71 4.00
C GLY A 507 14.22 30.97 4.25
N LYS A 508 13.63 31.20 5.43
CA LYS A 508 12.82 32.41 5.69
C LYS A 508 13.64 33.64 6.00
#